data_AF-A0A252ATC7-F1
#
_entry.id   AF-A0A252ATC7-F1
#
_cell.length_a   1.000
_cell.length_b   1.000
_cell.length_c   1.000
_cell.angle_alpha   90.00
_cell.angle_beta   90.00
_cell.angle_gamma   90.00
#
_symmetry.space_group_name_H-M   'P 1'
#
loop_
_entity.id
_entity.type
_entity.pdbx_description
1 polymer ?
#
loop_
_entity_poly.entity_id
_entity_poly.type
_entity_poly.pdbx_seq_one_letter_code
_entity_poly.pdbx_strand_id
1 'polypeptide(L)'
;MKEPQPLVDLSGEPGTVFQFPRQQILTRRQAADYLGISEKRLQILFFLREGPASVRQGGISHYRKDDLDTYAATLFADAGLSDDELTRHRTQRAANGFVGIDRFMDMASRDDVSRAYAFYGGRIAIVVGMIVIVLSHTPLSRLLFHMQ
;
A
#
# COMPACT_ATOMS: atom_id res chain seq x y z
N MET A 1 30.12 -16.81 49.53
CA MET A 1 30.07 -18.11 48.85
C MET A 1 28.84 -18.14 47.95
N LYS A 2 29.07 -18.54 46.71
CA LYS A 2 28.13 -18.72 45.59
C LYS A 2 27.30 -19.99 45.84
N GLU A 3 26.02 -20.01 45.48
CA GLU A 3 25.29 -21.13 44.82
C GLU A 3 23.78 -20.81 44.64
N PRO A 4 23.06 -21.45 43.68
CA PRO A 4 22.76 -20.84 42.39
C PRO A 4 21.25 -20.67 42.13
N GLN A 5 20.92 -19.94 41.06
CA GLN A 5 19.55 -19.85 40.55
C GLN A 5 19.02 -21.23 40.16
N PRO A 6 17.78 -21.60 40.53
CA PRO A 6 17.08 -22.67 39.85
C PRO A 6 16.51 -22.12 38.53
N LEU A 7 16.82 -22.86 37.47
CA LEU A 7 16.47 -22.56 36.09
C LEU A 7 14.97 -22.34 35.90
N VAL A 8 14.69 -21.37 35.04
CA VAL A 8 13.45 -21.14 34.29
C VAL A 8 12.84 -22.47 33.87
N ASP A 9 11.68 -22.78 34.46
CA ASP A 9 10.82 -23.86 33.97
C ASP A 9 10.03 -23.33 32.76
N LEU A 10 10.58 -23.60 31.57
CA LEU A 10 9.97 -23.39 30.27
C LEU A 10 8.83 -24.41 30.08
N SER A 11 7.71 -24.21 30.77
CA SER A 11 6.53 -25.06 30.58
C SER A 11 5.24 -24.23 30.55
N GLY A 12 4.77 -23.95 29.34
CA GLY A 12 3.36 -24.15 29.03
C GLY A 12 2.39 -22.98 29.22
N GLU A 13 2.74 -21.76 28.85
CA GLU A 13 1.74 -20.69 28.65
C GLU A 13 1.38 -20.61 27.15
N PRO A 14 0.11 -20.80 26.76
CA PRO A 14 -0.34 -20.65 25.38
C PRO A 14 -0.10 -19.21 24.94
N GLY A 15 0.92 -19.02 24.10
CA GLY A 15 1.26 -17.80 23.36
C GLY A 15 0.65 -16.53 23.94
N THR A 16 1.32 -15.92 24.93
CA THR A 16 0.99 -14.57 25.38
C THR A 16 1.10 -13.62 24.18
N VAL A 17 -0.03 -13.41 23.50
CA VAL A 17 -0.17 -12.38 22.49
C VAL A 17 -0.04 -11.08 23.25
N PHE A 18 1.15 -10.50 23.24
CA PHE A 18 1.35 -9.10 23.63
C PHE A 18 0.44 -8.25 22.73
N GLN A 19 -0.75 -7.90 23.22
CA GLN A 19 -1.55 -6.84 22.61
C GLN A 19 -0.83 -5.53 22.91
N PHE A 20 0.10 -5.17 22.04
CA PHE A 20 0.76 -3.88 22.07
C PHE A 20 -0.31 -2.77 22.05
N PRO A 21 -0.20 -1.78 22.93
CA PRO A 21 -1.28 -0.82 23.15
C PRO A 21 -1.42 0.04 21.89
N ARG A 22 -2.64 0.03 21.32
CA ARG A 22 -3.12 1.04 20.34
C ARG A 22 -2.47 1.04 18.95
N GLN A 23 -2.17 -0.11 18.36
CA GLN A 23 -2.11 -0.15 16.88
C GLN A 23 -3.51 0.19 16.36
N GLN A 24 -3.74 1.45 16.00
CA GLN A 24 -4.99 1.91 15.39
C GLN A 24 -5.04 1.30 13.99
N ILE A 25 -5.72 0.18 13.90
CA ILE A 25 -5.98 -0.50 12.64
C ILE A 25 -7.13 0.23 11.96
N LEU A 26 -6.84 0.82 10.80
CA LEU A 26 -7.76 1.59 9.99
C LEU A 26 -8.24 0.72 8.83
N THR A 27 -9.53 0.83 8.52
CA THR A 27 -10.07 0.29 7.27
C THR A 27 -9.57 1.11 6.08
N ARG A 28 -9.64 0.56 4.86
CA ARG A 28 -9.20 1.28 3.65
C ARG A 28 -9.77 2.69 3.54
N ARG A 29 -11.07 2.87 3.80
CA ARG A 29 -11.72 4.18 3.74
C ARG A 29 -11.13 5.14 4.77
N GLN A 30 -10.99 4.70 6.02
CA GLN A 30 -10.40 5.51 7.08
C GLN A 30 -8.92 5.83 6.80
N ALA A 31 -8.17 4.90 6.19
CA ALA A 31 -6.79 5.11 5.79
C ALA A 31 -6.67 6.15 4.66
N ALA A 32 -7.60 6.11 3.69
CA ALA A 32 -7.68 7.09 2.61
C ALA A 32 -7.98 8.50 3.17
N ASP A 33 -8.95 8.60 4.08
CA ASP A 33 -9.29 9.86 4.76
C ASP A 33 -8.12 10.37 5.60
N TYR A 34 -7.41 9.48 6.30
CA TYR A 34 -6.24 9.80 7.12
C TYR A 34 -5.10 10.38 6.28
N LEU A 35 -4.76 9.74 5.16
CA LEU A 35 -3.76 10.25 4.21
C LEU A 35 -4.26 11.49 3.44
N GLY A 36 -5.58 11.64 3.26
CA GLY A 36 -6.14 12.66 2.37
C GLY A 36 -6.02 12.32 0.90
N ILE A 37 -6.05 11.03 0.57
CA ILE A 37 -6.06 10.57 -0.82
C ILE A 37 -7.41 9.91 -1.12
N SER A 38 -7.79 9.82 -2.39
CA SER A 38 -9.00 9.09 -2.76
C SER A 38 -8.88 7.59 -2.47
N GLU A 39 -9.96 6.95 -2.04
CA GLU A 39 -9.99 5.50 -1.77
C GLU A 39 -9.57 4.67 -2.98
N LYS A 40 -9.99 5.09 -4.18
CA LYS A 40 -9.60 4.45 -5.45
C LYS A 40 -8.09 4.48 -5.66
N ARG A 41 -7.43 5.59 -5.30
CA ARG A 41 -5.97 5.71 -5.42
C ARG A 41 -5.27 4.79 -4.44
N LEU A 42 -5.72 4.74 -3.19
CA LEU A 42 -5.18 3.79 -2.21
C LEU A 42 -5.37 2.34 -2.67
N GLN A 43 -6.48 2.03 -3.34
CA GLN A 43 -6.70 0.71 -3.95
C GLN A 43 -5.74 0.43 -5.11
N ILE A 44 -5.50 1.40 -5.98
CA ILE A 44 -4.53 1.26 -7.08
C ILE A 44 -3.12 1.04 -6.52
N LEU A 45 -2.69 1.84 -5.55
CA LEU A 45 -1.40 1.68 -4.87
C LEU A 45 -1.26 0.30 -4.21
N PHE A 46 -2.32 -0.19 -3.58
CA PHE A 46 -2.36 -1.55 -3.03
C PHE A 46 -2.19 -2.63 -4.12
N PHE A 47 -2.88 -2.49 -5.27
CA PHE A 47 -2.75 -3.44 -6.39
C PHE A 47 -1.36 -3.39 -7.03
N LEU A 48 -0.78 -2.20 -7.13
CA LEU A 48 0.53 -1.97 -7.73
C LEU A 48 1.68 -2.28 -6.75
N ARG A 49 1.38 -2.63 -5.49
CA ARG A 49 2.37 -2.88 -4.42
C ARG A 49 3.33 -1.71 -4.13
N GLU A 50 2.99 -0.49 -4.56
CA GLU A 50 3.76 0.74 -4.30
C GLU A 50 3.08 1.66 -3.26
N GLY A 51 2.19 1.09 -2.43
CA GLY A 51 1.46 1.83 -1.39
C GLY A 51 1.91 1.56 0.04
N PRO A 52 1.24 2.18 1.02
CA PRO A 52 1.48 1.90 2.44
C PRO A 52 1.28 0.41 2.75
N ALA A 53 2.10 -0.11 3.65
CA ALA A 53 1.99 -1.50 4.08
C ALA A 53 0.59 -1.77 4.63
N SER A 54 0.04 -2.93 4.27
CA SER A 54 -1.29 -3.34 4.70
C SER A 54 -1.32 -4.82 5.05
N VAL A 55 -2.13 -5.13 6.05
CA VAL A 55 -2.36 -6.48 6.55
C VAL A 55 -3.71 -6.93 6.03
N ARG A 56 -3.73 -8.05 5.29
CA ARG A 56 -4.98 -8.61 4.80
C ARG A 56 -5.49 -9.64 5.81
N GLN A 57 -6.61 -9.34 6.46
CA GLN A 57 -7.25 -10.22 7.44
C GLN A 57 -8.68 -10.50 6.98
N GLY A 58 -9.03 -11.78 6.82
CA GLY A 58 -10.39 -12.18 6.39
C GLY A 58 -10.83 -11.61 5.03
N GLY A 59 -9.89 -11.34 4.12
CA GLY A 59 -10.17 -10.75 2.81
C GLY A 59 -10.24 -9.22 2.78
N ILE A 60 -10.28 -8.56 3.95
CA ILE A 60 -10.31 -7.10 4.09
C ILE A 60 -8.87 -6.58 4.29
N SER A 61 -8.52 -5.50 3.58
CA SER A 61 -7.25 -4.80 3.77
C SER A 61 -7.36 -3.85 4.98
N HIS A 62 -6.50 -4.09 5.96
CA HIS A 62 -6.33 -3.26 7.14
C HIS A 62 -5.00 -2.53 7.08
N TYR A 63 -4.99 -1.26 7.46
CA TYR A 63 -3.81 -0.40 7.46
C TYR A 63 -3.48 0.01 8.88
N ARG A 64 -2.21 -0.11 9.29
CA ARG A 64 -1.79 0.44 10.58
C ARG A 64 -1.45 1.90 10.39
N LYS A 65 -1.79 2.72 11.38
CA LYS A 65 -1.46 4.15 11.35
C LYS A 65 0.05 4.39 11.17
N ASP A 66 0.90 3.59 11.80
CA ASP A 66 2.36 3.71 11.68
C ASP A 66 2.87 3.48 10.24
N ASP A 67 2.25 2.54 9.52
CA ASP A 67 2.58 2.24 8.12
C ASP A 67 2.13 3.39 7.20
N LEU A 68 0.97 4.00 7.49
CA LEU A 68 0.49 5.19 6.80
C LEU A 68 1.38 6.41 7.08
N ASP A 69 1.89 6.52 8.29
CA ASP A 69 2.80 7.59 8.71
C ASP A 69 4.14 7.48 8.03
N THR A 70 4.68 6.26 7.96
CA THR A 70 5.91 5.96 7.24
C THR A 70 5.76 6.29 5.76
N TYR A 71 4.63 5.92 5.14
CA TYR A 71 4.37 6.25 3.73
C TYR A 71 4.23 7.75 3.49
N ALA A 72 3.57 8.48 4.39
CA ALA A 72 3.53 9.94 4.30
C ALA A 72 4.94 10.55 4.41
N ALA A 73 5.77 10.03 5.32
CA ALA A 73 7.15 10.48 5.46
C ALA A 73 7.98 10.22 4.19
N THR A 74 7.81 9.07 3.54
CA THR A 74 8.49 8.80 2.25
C THR A 74 8.06 9.78 1.17
N LEU A 75 6.76 10.10 1.06
CA LEU A 75 6.28 11.10 0.09
C LEU A 75 6.84 12.50 0.34
N PHE A 76 6.97 12.91 1.61
CA PHE A 76 7.61 14.19 1.96
C PHE A 76 9.11 14.16 1.67
N ALA A 77 9.81 13.07 2.02
CA ALA A 77 11.23 12.91 1.76
C ALA A 77 11.55 12.92 0.26
N ASP A 78 10.73 12.26 -0.57
CA ASP A 78 10.87 12.26 -2.03
C ASP A 78 10.65 13.66 -2.64
N ALA A 79 9.81 14.48 -1.99
CA ALA A 79 9.63 15.90 -2.32
C ALA A 79 10.75 16.80 -1.76
N GLY A 80 11.73 16.24 -1.05
CA GLY A 80 12.84 16.97 -0.42
C GLY A 80 12.43 17.73 0.86
N LEU A 81 11.29 17.39 1.44
CA LEU A 81 10.76 18.00 2.66
C LEU A 81 11.18 17.21 3.90
N SER A 82 11.32 17.92 5.02
CA SER A 82 11.74 17.32 6.31
C SER A 82 10.58 16.75 7.12
N ASP A 83 10.88 15.88 8.08
CA ASP A 83 9.90 15.33 9.02
C ASP A 83 9.22 16.41 9.88
N ASP A 84 9.91 17.53 10.13
CA ASP A 84 9.36 18.69 10.84
C ASP A 84 8.25 19.37 10.02
N GLU A 85 8.41 19.43 8.69
CA GLU A 85 7.40 19.97 7.79
C GLU A 85 6.19 19.04 7.68
N LEU A 86 6.40 17.72 7.66
CA LEU A 86 5.31 16.75 7.76
C LEU A 86 4.50 16.95 9.04
N THR A 87 5.19 17.10 10.17
CA THR A 87 4.54 17.32 11.48
C THR A 87 3.75 18.63 11.47
N ARG A 88 4.38 19.72 11.03
CA ARG A 88 3.72 21.04 10.89
C ARG A 88 2.49 20.96 9.99
N HIS A 89 2.62 20.30 8.85
CA HIS A 89 1.55 20.12 7.88
C HIS A 89 0.37 19.35 8.50
N ARG A 90 0.62 18.27 9.26
CA ARG A 90 -0.43 17.54 9.99
C ARG A 90 -1.10 18.41 11.04
N THR A 91 -0.33 19.18 11.82
CA THR A 91 -0.89 20.06 12.83
C THR A 91 -1.79 21.13 12.21
N GLN A 92 -1.38 21.71 11.08
CA GLN A 92 -2.21 22.65 10.32
C GLN A 92 -3.48 22.00 9.79
N ARG A 93 -3.37 20.78 9.26
CA ARG A 93 -4.49 20.01 8.73
C ARG A 93 -5.51 19.66 9.82
N ALA A 94 -5.03 19.26 11.00
CA ALA A 94 -5.86 18.99 12.17
C ALA A 94 -6.51 20.27 12.73
N ALA A 95 -5.75 21.36 12.83
CA ALA A 95 -6.25 22.65 13.32
C ALA A 95 -7.34 23.24 12.40
N ASN A 96 -7.21 23.05 11.10
CA ASN A 96 -8.18 23.49 10.10
C ASN A 96 -9.39 22.54 9.97
N GLY A 97 -9.44 21.44 10.73
CA GLY A 97 -10.50 20.44 10.65
C GLY A 97 -10.66 19.87 9.26
N PHE A 98 -9.55 19.71 8.52
CA PHE A 98 -9.60 19.35 7.12
C PHE A 98 -10.20 17.96 6.90
N VAL A 99 -11.29 17.92 6.14
CA VAL A 99 -11.94 16.68 5.69
C VAL A 99 -11.95 16.70 4.17
N GLY A 100 -11.22 15.79 3.53
CA GLY A 100 -11.20 15.67 2.07
C GLY A 100 -9.86 15.26 1.48
N ILE A 101 -9.70 15.55 0.19
CA ILE A 101 -8.50 15.20 -0.59
C ILE A 101 -7.46 16.31 -0.44
N ASP A 102 -6.36 15.95 0.18
CA ASP A 102 -5.16 16.75 0.30
C ASP A 102 -4.42 16.77 -1.04
N ARG A 103 -4.36 17.94 -1.67
CA ARG A 103 -3.78 18.09 -3.01
C ARG A 103 -2.30 17.76 -3.04
N PHE A 104 -1.56 18.02 -1.95
CA PHE A 104 -0.14 17.68 -1.90
C PHE A 104 0.02 16.16 -1.87
N MET A 105 -0.70 15.47 -0.98
CA MET A 105 -0.69 14.01 -0.92
C MET A 105 -1.19 13.34 -2.21
N ASP A 106 -2.24 13.91 -2.82
CA ASP A 106 -2.75 13.44 -4.11
C ASP A 106 -1.69 13.61 -5.20
N MET A 107 -1.02 14.76 -5.27
CA MET A 107 0.02 14.99 -6.27
C MET A 107 1.27 14.13 -6.04
N ALA A 108 1.76 14.03 -4.80
CA ALA A 108 2.94 13.23 -4.46
C ALA A 108 2.72 11.74 -4.74
N SER A 109 1.56 11.19 -4.37
CA SER A 109 1.23 9.78 -4.68
C SER A 109 0.99 9.49 -6.16
N ARG A 110 0.88 10.52 -7.01
CA ARG A 110 0.67 10.33 -8.46
C ARG A 110 1.93 9.82 -9.14
N ASP A 111 3.11 10.25 -8.66
CA ASP A 111 4.38 9.86 -9.25
C ASP A 111 4.65 8.37 -9.00
N ASP A 112 4.36 7.87 -7.79
CA ASP A 112 4.34 6.43 -7.47
C ASP A 112 3.46 5.67 -8.46
N VAL A 113 2.19 6.07 -8.58
CA VAL A 113 1.25 5.41 -9.50
C VAL A 113 1.79 5.39 -10.94
N SER A 114 2.36 6.50 -11.41
CA SER A 114 2.92 6.59 -12.77
C SER A 114 4.12 5.65 -12.98
N ARG A 115 4.98 5.52 -11.97
CA ARG A 115 6.17 4.67 -11.99
C ARG A 115 5.79 3.20 -12.04
N ALA A 116 4.85 2.78 -11.19
CA ALA A 116 4.26 1.46 -11.25
C ALA A 116 3.58 1.21 -12.61
N TYR A 117 2.79 2.15 -13.13
CA TYR A 117 2.15 1.98 -14.45
C TYR A 117 3.16 1.77 -15.57
N ALA A 118 4.30 2.47 -15.55
CA ALA A 118 5.35 2.25 -16.55
C ALA A 118 5.90 0.81 -16.48
N PHE A 119 6.13 0.30 -15.26
CA PHE A 119 6.66 -1.05 -15.06
C PHE A 119 5.66 -2.17 -15.42
N TYR A 120 4.41 -2.05 -14.98
CA TYR A 120 3.37 -3.03 -15.26
C TYR A 120 2.84 -2.92 -16.70
N GLY A 121 2.69 -1.70 -17.21
CA GLY A 121 2.22 -1.43 -18.57
C GLY A 121 3.15 -2.02 -19.63
N GLY A 122 4.48 -1.89 -19.45
CA GLY A 122 5.45 -2.51 -20.35
C GLY A 122 5.32 -4.05 -20.38
N ARG A 123 5.15 -4.68 -19.22
CA ARG A 123 4.97 -6.14 -19.12
C ARG A 123 3.69 -6.61 -19.79
N ILE A 124 2.58 -5.89 -19.59
CA ILE A 124 1.30 -6.20 -20.22
C ILE A 124 1.41 -6.05 -21.74
N ALA A 125 2.04 -4.98 -22.23
CA ALA A 125 2.23 -4.77 -23.67
C ALA A 125 3.02 -5.91 -24.34
N ILE A 126 4.06 -6.42 -23.67
CA ILE A 126 4.84 -7.57 -24.16
C ILE A 126 3.96 -8.83 -24.23
N VAL A 127 3.21 -9.14 -23.16
CA VAL A 127 2.35 -10.34 -23.13
C VAL A 127 1.25 -10.25 -24.17
N VAL A 128 0.59 -9.09 -24.30
CA VAL A 128 -0.44 -8.86 -25.31
C VAL A 128 0.15 -8.98 -26.71
N GLY A 129 1.31 -8.38 -26.97
CA GLY A 129 2.03 -8.53 -28.24
C GLY A 129 2.35 -9.99 -28.56
N MET A 130 2.81 -10.75 -27.57
CA MET A 130 3.08 -12.18 -27.72
C MET A 130 1.81 -12.98 -28.06
N ILE A 131 0.69 -12.71 -27.39
CA ILE A 131 -0.60 -13.35 -27.67
C ILE A 131 -1.05 -13.04 -29.10
N VAL A 132 -0.96 -11.79 -29.55
CA VAL A 132 -1.32 -11.39 -30.92
C VAL A 132 -0.45 -12.10 -31.95
N ILE A 133 0.87 -12.19 -31.73
CA ILE A 133 1.80 -12.91 -32.61
C ILE A 133 1.43 -14.40 -32.68
N VAL A 134 1.18 -15.04 -31.54
CA VAL A 134 0.80 -16.47 -31.47
C VAL A 134 -0.54 -16.72 -32.16
N LEU A 135 -1.55 -15.88 -31.93
CA LEU A 135 -2.86 -15.95 -32.59
C LEU A 135 -2.78 -15.71 -34.10
N SER A 136 -1.87 -14.83 -34.55
CA SER A 136 -1.60 -14.65 -35.97
C SER A 136 -1.00 -15.90 -36.62
N HIS A 137 -0.26 -16.70 -35.85
CA HIS A 137 0.40 -17.93 -36.33
C HIS A 137 -0.45 -19.20 -36.12
N THR A 138 -1.46 -19.16 -35.25
CA THR A 138 -2.40 -20.28 -35.06
C THR A 138 -3.56 -20.17 -36.06
N PRO A 139 -4.04 -21.28 -36.65
CA PRO A 139 -5.00 -21.28 -37.76
C PRO A 139 -6.44 -20.92 -37.33
N LEU A 140 -6.61 -20.12 -36.28
CA LEU A 140 -7.89 -19.62 -35.81
C LEU A 140 -8.41 -18.48 -36.71
N SER A 141 -7.49 -17.73 -37.35
CA SER A 141 -7.83 -16.80 -38.43
C SER A 141 -8.47 -17.51 -39.64
N ARG A 142 -7.99 -18.72 -40.01
CA ARG A 142 -8.63 -19.50 -41.10
C ARG A 142 -10.03 -20.00 -40.76
N LEU A 143 -10.32 -20.29 -39.48
CA LEU A 143 -11.65 -20.71 -39.03
C LEU A 143 -12.66 -19.55 -39.03
N LEU A 144 -12.24 -18.35 -38.63
CA LEU A 144 -13.10 -17.15 -38.67
C LEU A 144 -13.42 -16.67 -40.09
N PHE A 145 -12.53 -16.92 -41.07
CA PHE A 145 -12.76 -16.57 -42.47
C PHE A 145 -13.37 -17.69 -43.33
N HIS A 146 -13.62 -18.90 -42.81
CA HIS A 146 -14.29 -20.00 -43.53
C HIS A 146 -15.80 -20.14 -43.21
N MET A 147 -16.34 -19.33 -42.31
CA MET A 147 -17.77 -19.30 -41.99
C MET A 147 -18.50 -18.06 -42.56
N GLN A 148 -17.89 -17.38 -43.54
CA GLN A 148 -18.52 -16.29 -44.29
C GLN A 148 -18.75 -16.70 -45.74
#